data_AF-A0A537JTX7-F1
#
_entry.id   AF-A0A537JTX7-F1
#
_cell.length_a   1.000
_cell.length_b   1.000
_cell.length_c   1.000
_cell.angle_alpha   90.00
_cell.angle_beta   90.00
_cell.angle_gamma   90.00
#
_symmetry.space_group_name_H-M   'P 1'
#
loop_
_entity.id
_entity.type
_entity.pdbx_description
1 polymer ?
#
loop_
_entity_poly.entity_id
_entity_poly.type
_entity_poly.pdbx_seq_one_letter_code
_entity_poly.pdbx_strand_id
1 'polypeptide(L)'
;MKASDDLPIYPIRTVASLSGVDARRLRSWEVEYQLLRPARTKGGHRLYSTRDLRLVQAIRRLVEEEGMSLQGVRAWLAAQPNQVDGDEATPRPRSPEPAGAMGAGNTGRRGE
;
A
#
# COMPACT_ATOMS: atom_id res chain seq x y z
N MET A 1 23.80 5.37 -8.84
CA MET A 1 22.91 6.03 -9.82
C MET A 1 21.46 5.72 -9.44
N LYS A 2 20.74 6.60 -8.74
CA LYS A 2 19.30 6.42 -8.41
C LYS A 2 18.48 7.69 -8.67
N ALA A 3 18.74 8.38 -9.78
CA ALA A 3 17.89 9.51 -10.18
C ALA A 3 16.53 9.02 -10.69
N SER A 4 16.48 7.86 -11.36
CA SER A 4 15.28 7.34 -12.02
C SER A 4 14.17 6.86 -11.08
N ASP A 5 14.48 6.53 -9.83
CA ASP A 5 13.50 6.00 -8.87
C ASP A 5 12.54 7.10 -8.35
N ASP A 6 12.98 8.36 -8.35
CA ASP A 6 12.20 9.52 -7.87
C ASP A 6 11.38 10.20 -8.99
N LEU A 7 11.56 9.80 -10.27
CA LEU A 7 10.77 10.39 -11.36
C LEU A 7 9.31 9.92 -11.27
N PRO A 8 8.34 10.85 -11.16
CA PRO A 8 6.94 10.52 -11.08
C PRO A 8 6.40 10.22 -12.48
N ILE A 9 6.39 8.94 -12.86
CA ILE A 9 5.99 8.48 -14.21
C ILE A 9 4.76 7.56 -14.21
N TYR A 10 4.34 7.05 -13.04
CA TYR A 10 3.27 6.06 -12.96
C TYR A 10 1.95 6.67 -12.49
N PRO A 11 0.83 6.52 -13.22
CA PRO A 11 -0.48 6.89 -12.70
C PRO A 11 -0.96 5.90 -11.63
N ILE A 12 -1.92 6.31 -10.80
CA ILE A 12 -2.45 5.49 -9.69
C ILE A 12 -2.92 4.09 -10.13
N ARG A 13 -3.48 3.96 -11.34
CA ARG A 13 -3.91 2.67 -11.90
C ARG A 13 -2.74 1.72 -12.15
N THR A 14 -1.63 2.26 -12.65
CA THR A 14 -0.41 1.47 -12.88
C THR A 14 0.19 1.03 -11.55
N VAL A 15 0.29 1.94 -10.58
CA VAL A 15 0.75 1.60 -9.22
C VAL A 15 -0.13 0.54 -8.58
N ALA A 16 -1.45 0.66 -8.72
CA ALA A 16 -2.39 -0.33 -8.21
C ALA A 16 -2.16 -1.72 -8.81
N SER A 17 -1.97 -1.78 -10.14
CA SER A 17 -1.72 -3.03 -10.85
C SER A 17 -0.37 -3.65 -10.47
N LEU A 18 0.66 -2.84 -10.32
CA LEU A 18 2.02 -3.29 -9.99
C LEU A 18 2.20 -3.68 -8.51
N SER A 19 1.50 -3.01 -7.59
CA SER A 19 1.57 -3.30 -6.16
C SER A 19 0.55 -4.34 -5.68
N GLY A 20 -0.48 -4.61 -6.49
CA GLY A 20 -1.64 -5.41 -6.10
C GLY A 20 -2.55 -4.73 -5.07
N VAL A 21 -2.34 -3.43 -4.80
CA VAL A 21 -3.19 -2.64 -3.90
C VAL A 21 -4.25 -1.91 -4.72
N ASP A 22 -5.52 -2.01 -4.31
CA ASP A 22 -6.61 -1.31 -5.00
C ASP A 22 -6.41 0.22 -5.03
N ALA A 23 -6.75 0.86 -6.16
CA ALA A 23 -6.60 2.30 -6.34
C ALA A 23 -7.38 3.12 -5.29
N ARG A 24 -8.52 2.62 -4.80
CA ARG A 24 -9.28 3.26 -3.70
C ARG A 24 -8.46 3.28 -2.41
N ARG A 25 -7.80 2.17 -2.09
CA ARG A 25 -6.98 2.03 -0.88
C ARG A 25 -5.74 2.94 -0.95
N LEU A 26 -5.12 3.06 -2.13
CA LEU A 26 -4.05 4.04 -2.37
C LEU A 26 -4.51 5.49 -2.16
N ARG A 27 -5.72 5.85 -2.62
CA ARG A 27 -6.29 7.19 -2.37
C ARG A 27 -6.54 7.45 -0.88
N SER A 28 -7.05 6.46 -0.16
CA SER A 28 -7.22 6.57 1.30
C SER A 28 -5.86 6.79 1.99
N TRP A 29 -4.82 6.04 1.61
CA TRP A 29 -3.47 6.23 2.15
C TRP A 29 -2.89 7.63 1.88
N GLU A 30 -3.19 8.21 0.73
CA GLU A 30 -2.80 9.58 0.39
C GLU A 30 -3.55 10.62 1.23
N VAL A 31 -4.88 10.53 1.32
CA VAL A 31 -5.70 11.58 1.94
C VAL A 31 -5.67 11.50 3.47
N GLU A 32 -5.85 10.29 4.00
CA GLU A 32 -6.07 10.06 5.43
C GLU A 32 -4.74 9.93 6.18
N TYR A 33 -3.73 9.32 5.55
CA TYR A 33 -2.44 9.02 6.18
C TYR A 33 -1.29 9.87 5.65
N GLN A 34 -1.46 10.56 4.52
CA GLN A 34 -0.41 11.35 3.84
C GLN A 34 0.90 10.55 3.67
N LEU A 35 0.78 9.24 3.47
CA LEU A 35 1.91 8.31 3.35
C LEU A 35 2.62 8.41 2.00
N LEU A 36 1.90 8.90 0.99
CA LEU A 36 2.38 9.04 -0.38
C LEU A 36 2.37 10.51 -0.76
N ARG A 37 3.42 10.98 -1.44
CA ARG A 37 3.50 12.35 -1.96
C ARG A 37 3.55 12.33 -3.49
N PRO A 38 2.43 12.01 -4.17
CA PRO A 38 2.42 11.99 -5.62
C PRO A 38 2.71 13.38 -6.17
N ALA A 39 3.53 13.43 -7.21
CA ALA A 39 3.75 14.66 -7.94
C ALA A 39 2.48 15.00 -8.73
N ARG A 40 2.09 16.28 -8.70
CA ARG A 40 1.00 16.78 -9.51
C ARG A 40 1.56 17.30 -10.82
N THR A 41 1.08 16.75 -11.93
CA THR A 41 1.37 17.28 -13.26
C THR A 41 0.63 18.59 -13.49
N LYS A 42 1.07 19.40 -14.47
CA LYS A 42 0.36 20.62 -14.91
C LYS A 42 -1.10 20.35 -15.33
N GLY A 43 -1.42 19.13 -15.76
CA GLY A 43 -2.77 18.69 -16.11
C GLY A 43 -3.63 18.19 -14.95
N GLY A 44 -3.15 18.27 -13.70
CA GLY A 44 -3.92 17.85 -12.51
C GLY A 44 -3.91 16.34 -12.23
N HIS A 45 -3.19 15.54 -13.02
CA HIS A 45 -3.03 14.11 -12.77
C HIS A 45 -1.95 13.86 -11.72
N ARG A 46 -2.22 12.89 -10.83
CA ARG A 46 -1.29 12.40 -9.82
C ARG A 46 -0.39 11.34 -10.44
N LEU A 47 0.91 11.59 -10.40
CA LEU A 47 1.94 10.65 -10.81
C LEU A 47 2.76 10.22 -9.60
N TYR A 48 3.07 8.95 -9.57
CA TYR A 48 3.83 8.26 -8.55
C TYR A 48 5.17 7.86 -9.15
N SER A 49 6.18 7.88 -8.30
CA SER A 49 7.52 7.45 -8.62
C SER A 49 7.70 5.94 -8.37
N THR A 50 8.81 5.38 -8.83
CA THR A 50 9.17 3.99 -8.49
C THR A 50 9.39 3.84 -6.98
N ARG A 51 9.88 4.89 -6.31
CA ARG A 51 10.01 4.94 -4.85
C ARG A 51 8.65 4.83 -4.16
N ASP A 52 7.65 5.59 -4.63
CA ASP A 52 6.28 5.48 -4.12
C ASP A 52 5.73 4.06 -4.29
N LEU A 53 5.98 3.43 -5.43
CA LEU A 53 5.59 2.04 -5.68
C LEU A 53 6.19 1.08 -4.64
N ARG A 54 7.50 1.18 -4.37
CA ARG A 54 8.16 0.35 -3.35
C ARG A 54 7.58 0.59 -1.97
N LEU A 55 7.29 1.85 -1.64
CA LEU A 55 6.69 2.22 -0.36
C LEU A 55 5.29 1.62 -0.20
N VAL A 56 4.47 1.63 -1.26
CA VAL A 56 3.16 0.95 -1.27
C VAL A 56 3.29 -0.55 -1.01
N GLN A 57 4.25 -1.22 -1.67
CA GLN A 57 4.49 -2.65 -1.47
C GLN A 57 4.94 -2.95 -0.04
N ALA A 58 5.84 -2.13 0.52
CA ALA A 58 6.28 -2.25 1.90
C ALA A 58 5.13 -2.04 2.90
N ILE A 59 4.28 -1.02 2.70
CA ILE A 59 3.11 -0.78 3.55
C ILE A 59 2.19 -1.99 3.52
N ARG A 60 1.82 -2.45 2.32
CA ARG A 60 0.95 -3.61 2.15
C ARG A 60 1.50 -4.80 2.92
N ARG A 61 2.81 -5.04 2.80
CA ARG A 61 3.50 -6.13 3.48
C ARG A 61 3.45 -6.00 5.00
N LEU A 62 3.69 -4.82 5.55
CA LEU A 62 3.59 -4.58 7.00
C LEU A 62 2.16 -4.72 7.52
N VAL A 63 1.16 -4.36 6.74
CA VAL A 63 -0.25 -4.51 7.14
C VAL A 63 -0.69 -5.97 7.05
N GLU A 64 -0.33 -6.68 5.98
CA GLU A 64 -0.75 -8.06 5.72
C GLU A 64 0.07 -9.09 6.52
N GLU A 65 1.39 -8.92 6.66
CA GLU A 65 2.27 -9.87 7.34
C GLU A 65 2.42 -9.56 8.84
N GLU A 66 2.62 -8.29 9.22
CA GLU A 66 2.86 -7.89 10.62
C GLU A 66 1.56 -7.48 11.35
N GLY A 67 0.43 -7.38 10.63
CA GLY A 67 -0.84 -6.94 11.21
C GLY A 67 -0.81 -5.49 11.72
N MET A 68 0.15 -4.67 11.27
CA MET A 68 0.26 -3.29 11.72
C MET A 68 -0.89 -2.43 11.18
N SER A 69 -1.35 -1.48 11.98
CA SER A 69 -2.25 -0.44 11.50
C SER A 69 -1.50 0.54 10.59
N LEU A 70 -2.23 1.17 9.66
CA LEU A 70 -1.65 2.16 8.74
C LEU A 70 -0.99 3.34 9.47
N GLN A 71 -1.49 3.71 10.65
CA GLN A 71 -0.83 4.71 11.50
C GLN A 71 0.49 4.20 12.08
N GLY A 72 0.53 2.93 12.52
CA GLY A 72 1.75 2.28 12.98
C GLY A 72 2.81 2.19 11.88
N VAL A 73 2.39 1.82 10.66
CA VAL A 73 3.28 1.80 9.49
C VAL A 73 3.82 3.18 9.17
N ARG A 74 3.00 4.24 9.27
CA ARG A 74 3.47 5.63 9.11
C ARG A 74 4.55 5.99 10.13
N ALA A 75 4.32 5.67 11.40
CA ALA A 75 5.29 5.94 12.46
C ALA A 75 6.59 5.14 12.25
N TRP A 76 6.47 3.89 11.81
CA TRP A 76 7.61 3.02 11.49
C TRP A 76 8.43 3.55 10.32
N LEU A 77 7.79 3.97 9.22
CA LEU A 77 8.45 4.58 8.06
C LEU A 77 9.12 5.91 8.43
N ALA A 78 8.49 6.72 9.29
CA ALA A 78 9.08 7.96 9.78
C ALA A 78 10.32 7.72 10.66
N ALA A 79 10.34 6.61 11.42
CA ALA A 79 11.48 6.21 12.23
C ALA A 79 12.63 5.59 11.40
N GLN A 80 12.34 5.04 10.21
CA GLN A 80 13.30 4.33 9.37
C GLN A 80 13.24 4.74 7.89
N PRO A 81 13.60 5.98 7.54
CA PRO A 81 13.47 6.49 6.17
C PRO A 81 14.39 5.80 5.15
N ASN A 82 15.44 5.09 5.59
CA ASN A 82 16.45 4.48 4.71
C ASN A 82 16.12 3.04 4.28
N GLN A 83 15.13 2.39 4.90
CA GLN A 83 14.78 0.98 4.64
C GLN A 83 14.01 0.78 3.31
N VAL A 84 13.42 1.84 2.76
CA VAL A 84 12.72 1.81 1.47
C VAL A 84 13.64 2.03 0.27
N ASP A 85 14.87 2.50 0.51
CA ASP A 85 15.85 2.83 -0.52
C ASP A 85 16.93 1.75 -0.71
N GLY A 86 17.09 0.85 0.27
CA GLY A 86 18.07 -0.24 0.27
C GLY A 86 17.50 -1.56 -0.27
N ASP A 87 18.10 -2.05 -1.34
CA ASP A 87 18.34 -3.46 -1.68
C ASP A 87 17.54 -4.59 -1.01
N GLU A 88 16.97 -5.45 -1.84
CA GLU A 88 16.82 -6.90 -1.60
C GLU A 88 16.42 -7.37 -0.17
N ALA A 89 15.12 -7.38 0.10
CA ALA A 89 14.56 -8.32 1.06
C ALA A 89 13.14 -8.70 0.64
N THR A 90 13.04 -9.73 -0.20
CA THR A 90 11.95 -10.70 -0.02
C THR A 90 12.27 -11.46 1.26
N PRO A 91 11.59 -11.25 2.40
CA PRO A 91 11.50 -12.34 3.34
C PRO A 91 10.49 -13.32 2.77
N ARG A 92 10.88 -14.58 2.82
CA ARG A 92 10.03 -15.69 2.42
C ARG A 92 8.67 -15.57 3.14
N PRO A 93 7.55 -15.82 2.44
CA PRO A 93 6.26 -15.85 3.09
C PRO A 93 6.30 -16.94 4.18
N ARG A 94 6.15 -16.55 5.44
CA ARG A 94 5.70 -17.49 6.47
C ARG A 94 4.21 -17.65 6.23
N SER A 95 3.81 -18.85 5.85
CA SER A 95 2.45 -19.25 5.49
C SER A 95 1.38 -18.54 6.34
N PRO A 96 0.31 -17.98 5.76
CA PRO A 96 -0.80 -17.51 6.55
C PRO A 96 -1.53 -18.72 7.14
N GLU A 97 -1.46 -18.87 8.47
CA GLU A 97 -2.49 -19.62 9.18
C GLU A 97 -3.84 -18.92 8.94
N PRO A 98 -4.91 -19.67 8.60
CA PRO A 98 -6.21 -19.08 8.34
C PRO A 98 -6.82 -18.58 9.66
N ALA A 99 -6.69 -17.27 9.93
CA ALA A 99 -7.50 -16.60 10.94
C ALA A 99 -8.96 -16.58 10.47
N GLY A 100 -9.75 -17.47 11.07
CA GLY A 100 -11.16 -17.62 10.77
C GLY A 100 -12.04 -16.48 11.26
N ALA A 101 -13.34 -16.69 10.98
CA ALA A 101 -14.50 -16.05 11.59
C ALA A 101 -14.85 -14.63 11.11
N MET A 102 -15.70 -14.57 10.09
CA MET A 102 -16.82 -13.63 10.08
C MET A 102 -18.02 -14.29 9.40
N GLY A 103 -18.91 -14.85 10.23
CA GLY A 103 -20.17 -15.40 9.80
C GLY A 103 -21.09 -14.31 9.27
N ALA A 104 -21.47 -14.42 8.00
CA ALA A 104 -22.61 -13.70 7.46
C ALA A 104 -23.89 -14.41 7.90
N GLY A 105 -24.63 -13.76 8.79
CA GLY A 105 -25.93 -14.22 9.29
C GLY A 105 -26.94 -14.42 8.15
N ASN A 106 -27.63 -15.56 8.24
CA ASN A 106 -28.77 -15.98 7.46
C ASN A 106 -29.86 -14.89 7.35
N THR A 107 -30.14 -14.43 6.13
CA THR A 107 -31.37 -13.70 5.82
C THR A 107 -32.54 -14.69 5.75
N GLY A 108 -33.29 -14.80 6.84
CA GLY A 108 -34.55 -15.53 6.86
C GLY A 108 -35.58 -14.91 5.92
N ARG A 109 -35.88 -15.59 4.82
CA ARG A 109 -37.05 -15.31 3.97
C ARG A 109 -38.19 -16.26 4.38
N ARG A 110 -39.02 -15.72 5.27
CA ARG A 110 -40.49 -15.82 5.36
C ARG A 110 -41.14 -16.94 4.51
N GLY A 111 -41.62 -17.97 5.19
CA GLY A 111 -42.77 -18.74 4.75
C GLY A 111 -44.02 -18.16 5.41
N GLU A 112 -45.05 -17.92 4.59
CA GLU A 112 -46.50 -18.11 4.81
C GLU A 112 -47.24 -17.44 3.65
#